data_AF-A0A662EVU0-F1
#
_entry.id   AF-A0A662EVU0-F1
#
_cell.length_a   1.000
_cell.length_b   1.000
_cell.length_c   1.000
_cell.angle_alpha   90.00
_cell.angle_beta   90.00
_cell.angle_gamma   90.00
#
_symmetry.space_group_name_H-M   'P 1'
#
loop_
_entity.id
_entity.type
_entity.pdbx_description
1 polymer ?
#
loop_
_entity_poly.entity_id
_entity_poly.type
_entity_poly.pdbx_seq_one_letter_code
_entity_poly.pdbx_strand_id
1 'polypeptide(L)'
;MEEVLARGLGERRLEKAFQMSQEVLKSDQRYILPVLAGLLGPGAGYEILHFELSDYAGILSVDPPCYVASALVGFRAGCTKSGVSPAC
;
A
#
# COMPACT_ATOMS: atom_id res chain seq x y z
N MET A 1 -16.52 -2.64 -0.43
CA MET A 1 -15.16 -3.05 -0.85
C MET A 1 -14.12 -2.52 0.13
N GLU A 2 -14.09 -1.19 0.36
CA GLU A 2 -13.35 -0.57 1.48
C GLU A 2 -13.69 -1.20 2.83
N GLU A 3 -14.96 -1.55 3.08
CA GLU A 3 -15.38 -2.25 4.30
C GLU A 3 -14.66 -3.58 4.52
N VAL A 4 -14.31 -4.33 3.47
CA VAL A 4 -13.73 -5.67 3.63
C VAL A 4 -12.26 -5.59 4.01
N LEU A 5 -11.53 -4.66 3.38
CA LEU A 5 -10.17 -4.30 3.79
C LEU A 5 -10.15 -3.67 5.18
N ALA A 6 -11.04 -2.72 5.46
CA ALA A 6 -11.19 -2.10 6.77
C ALA A 6 -11.48 -3.13 7.87
N ARG A 7 -12.32 -4.13 7.57
CA ARG A 7 -12.63 -5.22 8.51
C ARG A 7 -11.47 -6.19 8.67
N GLY A 8 -10.73 -6.52 7.61
CA GLY A 8 -9.50 -7.31 7.69
C GLY A 8 -8.39 -6.61 8.50
N LEU A 9 -8.24 -5.30 8.32
CA LEU A 9 -7.34 -4.43 9.09
C LEU A 9 -7.78 -4.36 10.56
N GLY A 10 -9.08 -4.20 10.83
CA GLY A 10 -9.65 -4.15 12.18
C GLY A 10 -9.59 -5.48 12.94
N GLU A 11 -9.72 -6.62 12.25
CA GLU A 11 -9.59 -7.97 12.79
C GLU A 11 -8.12 -8.44 12.90
N ARG A 12 -7.12 -7.60 12.55
CA ARG A 12 -5.67 -7.92 12.46
C ARG A 12 -5.35 -9.12 11.55
N ARG A 13 -6.17 -9.39 10.55
CA ARG A 13 -5.94 -10.47 9.56
C ARG A 13 -5.22 -9.92 8.34
N LEU A 14 -3.98 -9.47 8.54
CA LEU A 14 -3.22 -8.73 7.55
C LEU A 14 -2.84 -9.58 6.32
N GLU A 15 -2.54 -10.87 6.47
CA GLU A 15 -2.29 -11.74 5.30
C GLU A 15 -3.53 -11.88 4.42
N LYS A 16 -4.72 -12.00 5.02
CA LYS A 16 -5.98 -12.08 4.29
C LYS A 16 -6.30 -10.77 3.57
N ALA A 17 -6.08 -9.63 4.24
CA ALA A 17 -6.25 -8.32 3.63
C ALA A 17 -5.29 -8.12 2.44
N PHE A 18 -4.04 -8.58 2.56
CA PHE A 18 -3.05 -8.58 1.48
C PHE A 18 -3.49 -9.45 0.30
N GLN A 19 -3.88 -10.70 0.53
CA GLN A 19 -4.38 -11.60 -0.53
C GLN A 19 -5.58 -10.99 -1.27
N MET A 20 -6.54 -10.43 -0.54
CA MET A 20 -7.72 -9.79 -1.13
C MET A 20 -7.37 -8.57 -1.96
N SER A 21 -6.36 -7.79 -1.55
CA SER A 21 -5.86 -6.66 -2.35
C SER A 21 -5.23 -7.12 -3.67
N GLN A 22 -4.58 -8.28 -3.70
CA GLN A 22 -3.95 -8.80 -4.92
C GLN A 22 -4.95 -9.48 -5.87
N GLU A 23 -5.92 -10.23 -5.34
CA GLU A 23 -6.84 -11.02 -6.15
C GLU A 23 -8.06 -10.22 -6.64
N VAL A 24 -8.56 -9.29 -5.82
CA VAL A 24 -9.80 -8.54 -6.09
C VAL A 24 -9.51 -7.13 -6.65
N LEU A 25 -8.40 -6.52 -6.25
CA LEU A 25 -8.05 -5.13 -6.60
C LEU A 25 -6.91 -5.04 -7.62
N LYS A 26 -6.87 -6.01 -8.56
CA LYS A 26 -5.81 -6.19 -9.57
C LYS A 26 -5.38 -4.90 -10.30
N SER A 27 -6.24 -3.91 -10.38
CA SER A 27 -6.02 -2.66 -11.12
C SER A 27 -5.65 -1.45 -10.25
N ASP A 28 -5.83 -1.52 -8.92
CA ASP A 28 -5.56 -0.40 -8.02
C ASP A 28 -4.78 -0.87 -6.79
N GLN A 29 -3.46 -0.78 -6.90
CA GLN A 29 -2.56 -1.21 -5.84
C GLN A 29 -2.56 -0.26 -4.63
N ARG A 30 -3.25 0.89 -4.67
CA ARG A 30 -3.28 1.83 -3.54
C ARG A 30 -3.94 1.24 -2.30
N TYR A 31 -4.83 0.27 -2.47
CA TYR A 31 -5.50 -0.41 -1.36
C TYR A 31 -4.58 -1.31 -0.53
N ILE A 32 -3.39 -1.63 -1.03
CA ILE A 32 -2.39 -2.40 -0.27
C ILE A 32 -1.63 -1.53 0.74
N LEU A 33 -1.58 -0.21 0.50
CA LEU A 33 -0.73 0.70 1.29
C LEU A 33 -1.09 0.72 2.78
N PRO A 34 -2.39 0.76 3.18
CA PRO A 34 -2.76 0.65 4.59
C PRO A 34 -2.42 -0.71 5.22
N VAL A 35 -2.45 -1.79 4.44
CA VAL A 35 -2.07 -3.14 4.90
C VAL A 35 -0.57 -3.19 5.18
N LEU A 36 0.24 -2.67 4.25
CA LEU A 36 1.69 -2.56 4.41
C LEU A 36 2.07 -1.68 5.60
N ALA A 37 1.41 -0.53 5.76
CA ALA A 37 1.60 0.30 6.96
C ALA A 37 1.23 -0.48 8.24
N GLY A 38 0.10 -1.18 8.26
CA GLY A 38 -0.28 -2.02 9.40
C GLY A 38 0.75 -3.10 9.76
N LEU A 39 1.37 -3.72 8.74
CA LEU A 39 2.44 -4.73 8.92
C LEU A 39 3.74 -4.12 9.46
N LEU A 40 4.04 -2.86 9.14
CA LEU A 40 5.22 -2.14 9.65
C LEU A 40 5.08 -1.64 11.08
N GLY A 41 3.92 -1.86 11.70
CA GLY A 41 3.68 -1.67 13.12
C GLY A 41 2.81 -0.46 13.48
N PRO A 42 2.39 -0.34 14.76
CA PRO A 42 1.52 0.72 15.20
C PRO A 42 2.10 2.12 14.96
N GLY A 43 1.32 3.00 14.33
CA GLY A 43 1.76 4.36 13.98
C GLY A 43 2.64 4.46 12.74
N ALA A 44 2.88 3.34 12.05
CA ALA A 44 3.46 3.36 10.72
C ALA A 44 2.49 4.04 9.74
N GLY A 45 3.06 4.68 8.72
CA GLY A 45 2.31 5.37 7.69
C GLY A 45 3.04 5.30 6.35
N TYR A 46 2.41 5.89 5.34
CA TYR A 46 2.99 5.98 4.01
C TYR A 46 2.73 7.36 3.42
N GLU A 47 3.61 7.75 2.50
CA GLU A 47 3.52 9.00 1.74
C GLU A 47 3.84 8.73 0.27
N ILE A 48 3.16 9.45 -0.61
CA ILE A 48 3.49 9.44 -2.04
C ILE A 48 4.64 10.41 -2.24
N LEU A 49 5.82 9.89 -2.54
CA LEU A 49 7.03 10.67 -2.78
C LEU A 49 7.07 11.22 -4.21
N HIS A 50 6.52 10.45 -5.15
CA HIS A 50 6.47 10.82 -6.57
C HIS A 50 5.24 10.19 -7.23
N PHE A 51 4.67 10.89 -8.21
CA PHE A 51 3.57 10.42 -9.03
C PHE A 51 3.76 10.91 -10.45
N GLU A 52 3.55 10.04 -11.43
CA GLU A 52 3.59 10.39 -12.84
C GLU A 52 2.56 9.58 -13.65
N LEU A 53 2.25 10.09 -14.84
CA LEU A 53 1.48 9.41 -15.87
C LEU A 53 2.37 9.22 -17.08
N SER A 54 2.55 7.98 -17.49
CA SER A 54 3.43 7.61 -18.61
C SER A 54 2.61 6.99 -19.73
N ASP A 55 2.79 7.48 -20.96
CA ASP A 55 2.14 6.89 -22.14
C ASP A 55 2.90 5.63 -22.59
N TYR A 56 2.24 4.49 -22.43
CA TYR A 56 2.76 3.17 -22.78
C TYR A 56 2.35 2.74 -24.20
N ALA A 57 1.67 3.59 -24.98
CA ALA A 57 1.24 3.23 -26.35
C ALA A 57 2.40 2.73 -27.21
N GLY A 58 3.56 3.40 -27.14
CA GLY A 58 4.78 2.99 -27.84
C GLY A 58 5.43 1.71 -27.30
N ILE A 59 5.26 1.40 -26.02
CA ILE A 59 5.81 0.19 -25.39
C ILE A 59 4.94 -1.03 -25.73
N LEU A 60 3.62 -0.86 -25.68
CA LEU A 60 2.64 -1.93 -25.86
C LEU A 60 2.20 -2.11 -27.32
N SER A 61 2.64 -1.23 -28.23
CA SER A 61 2.23 -1.23 -29.65
C SER A 61 0.70 -1.18 -29.82
N VAL A 62 0.05 -0.30 -29.07
CA VAL A 62 -1.41 -0.06 -29.11
C VAL A 62 -1.71 1.38 -29.48
N ASP A 63 -2.93 1.65 -29.93
CA ASP A 63 -3.36 3.02 -30.26
C ASP A 63 -3.43 3.90 -28.98
N PRO A 64 -2.92 5.15 -29.03
CA PRO A 64 -2.98 6.08 -27.91
C PRO A 64 -4.40 6.65 -27.69
N PRO A 65 -4.75 7.08 -26.45
CA PRO A 65 -3.87 7.13 -25.28
C PRO A 65 -3.81 5.81 -24.50
N CYS A 66 -2.61 5.39 -24.11
CA CYS A 66 -2.41 4.24 -23.23
C CYS A 66 -1.62 4.67 -21.99
N TYR A 67 -2.26 5.43 -21.09
CA TYR A 67 -1.58 5.93 -19.90
C TYR A 67 -1.53 4.91 -18.77
N VAL A 68 -0.35 4.78 -18.17
CA VAL A 68 -0.12 4.06 -16.91
C VAL A 68 0.22 5.07 -15.83
N ALA A 69 -0.48 4.98 -14.70
CA ALA A 69 -0.16 5.75 -13.52
C ALA A 69 0.84 5.00 -12.64
N SER A 70 1.94 5.65 -12.29
CA SER A 70 2.95 5.14 -11.36
C SER A 70 3.10 6.07 -10.17
N ALA A 71 3.35 5.47 -9.01
CA ALA A 71 3.62 6.20 -7.78
C ALA A 71 4.80 5.55 -7.04
N LEU A 72 5.75 6.36 -6.59
CA LEU A 72 6.75 5.96 -5.61
C LEU A 72 6.18 6.24 -4.22
N VAL A 73 6.07 5.21 -3.39
CA VAL A 73 5.53 5.31 -2.03
C VAL A 73 6.63 5.04 -1.02
N GLY A 74 6.86 6.00 -0.13
CA GLY A 74 7.72 5.85 1.04
C GLY A 74 6.92 5.36 2.24
N PHE A 75 7.50 4.47 3.04
CA PHE A 75 6.92 4.02 4.30
C PHE A 75 7.73 4.52 5.48
N ARG A 76 7.02 5.02 6.50
CA ARG A 76 7.61 5.33 7.79
C ARG A 76 7.23 4.24 8.77
N ALA A 77 8.23 3.59 9.37
CA ALA A 77 8.01 2.59 10.41
C ALA A 77 7.29 3.20 11.63
N GLY A 78 6.45 2.39 12.26
CA GLY A 78 5.78 2.75 13.50
C GLY A 78 6.72 2.64 14.69
N CYS A 79 6.47 3.41 15.76
CA CYS A 79 7.17 3.20 17.01
C CYS A 79 6.61 1.94 17.68
N THR A 80 7.38 0.86 17.72
CA THR A 80 7.14 -0.18 18.72
C THR A 80 7.44 0.46 20.07
N LYS A 81 6.45 0.54 20.98
CA LYS A 81 6.78 0.76 22.39
C LYS A 81 7.56 -0.48 22.84
N SER A 82 8.86 -0.49 22.58
CA SER A 82 9.77 -1.37 23.29
C SER A 82 9.70 -0.95 24.73
N GLY A 83 9.04 -1.76 25.56
CA GLY A 83 9.15 -1.65 27.01
C GLY A 83 10.57 -2.04 27.42
N VAL A 84 11.54 -1.16 27.18
CA VAL A 84 12.82 -1.13 27.88
C VAL A 84 13.20 0.34 27.99
N SER A 85 13.06 0.87 29.21
CA SER A 85 13.66 2.14 29.62
C SER A 85 15.17 2.06 29.37
N PRO A 86 15.82 3.07 28.77
CA PRO A 86 17.25 3.22 28.98
C PRO A 86 17.41 3.65 30.44
N ALA A 87 17.74 2.70 31.30
CA ALA A 87 18.27 2.96 32.62
C ALA A 87 19.80 3.00 32.50
N CYS A 88 20.38 3.98 33.21
CA CYS A 88 21.80 4.34 33.36
C CYS A 88 22.35 5.31 32.29
#